data_AF-A0A9D3WZ94-F1
#
_entry.id   AF-A0A9D3WZ94-F1
#
_cell.length_a   1.000
_cell.length_b   1.000
_cell.length_c   1.000
_cell.angle_alpha   90.00
_cell.angle_beta   90.00
_cell.angle_gamma   90.00
#
_symmetry.space_group_name_H-M   'P 1'
#
loop_
_entity.id
_entity.type
_entity.pdbx_description
1 polymer ?
#
loop_
_entity_poly.entity_id
_entity_poly.type
_entity_poly.pdbx_seq_one_letter_code
_entity_poly.pdbx_strand_id
1 'polypeptide(L)'
;MLASDEVGFLKILHKYEITFLLPPIQRLGKDICAIPLPNLNLKVISITPVAEGYSVKCEYTAHKEGVLKEEMMLSSETHDGACVKVVVQARVMDRHHGTPMLLEGVRCIGAELEYDSEQSEWHGFD
;
A
#
# COMPACT_ATOMS: atom_id res chain seq x y z
N MET A 1 18.30 6.47 4.37
CA MET A 1 17.53 7.38 3.49
C MET A 1 16.06 7.01 3.64
N LEU A 2 15.17 8.01 3.64
CA LEU A 2 13.72 7.82 3.73
C LEU A 2 13.10 8.38 2.45
N ALA A 3 12.32 7.56 1.75
CA ALA A 3 11.43 8.00 0.69
C ALA A 3 9.99 7.92 1.21
N SER A 4 9.14 8.87 0.83
CA SER A 4 7.74 8.90 1.26
C SER A 4 6.83 9.14 0.07
N ASP A 5 5.72 8.42 0.02
CA ASP A 5 4.70 8.55 -1.01
C ASP A 5 3.32 8.73 -0.36
N GLU A 6 2.57 9.74 -0.78
CA GLU A 6 1.20 9.96 -0.32
C GLU A 6 0.23 9.33 -1.32
N VAL A 7 -0.77 8.59 -0.82
CA VAL A 7 -1.69 7.83 -1.68
C VAL A 7 -3.13 8.36 -1.68
N GLY A 8 -3.37 9.43 -0.91
CA GLY A 8 -4.66 10.12 -0.84
C GLY A 8 -5.59 9.58 0.24
N PHE A 9 -6.90 9.66 -0.03
CA PHE A 9 -7.96 9.26 0.87
C PHE A 9 -8.52 7.90 0.48
N LEU A 10 -8.18 6.89 1.27
CA LEU A 10 -8.57 5.49 1.07
C LEU A 10 -9.82 5.16 1.88
N LYS A 11 -10.48 4.06 1.52
CA LYS A 11 -11.65 3.53 2.21
C LYS A 11 -11.21 2.38 3.11
N ILE A 12 -11.69 2.35 4.36
CA ILE A 12 -11.43 1.23 5.25
C ILE A 12 -11.93 -0.10 4.65
N LEU A 13 -11.26 -1.20 4.98
CA LEU A 13 -11.53 -2.56 4.51
C LEU A 13 -11.46 -2.74 3.01
N HIS A 14 -10.70 -1.88 2.33
CA HIS A 14 -10.40 -2.04 0.92
C HIS A 14 -8.93 -2.36 0.71
N LYS A 15 -8.67 -3.08 -0.37
CA LYS A 15 -7.34 -3.36 -0.89
C LYS A 15 -7.04 -2.44 -2.05
N TYR A 16 -5.81 -1.95 -2.07
CA TYR A 16 -5.30 -1.03 -3.07
C TYR A 16 -4.04 -1.58 -3.70
N GLU A 17 -3.93 -1.46 -5.01
CA GLU A 17 -2.65 -1.50 -5.69
C GLU A 17 -2.11 -0.07 -5.74
N ILE A 18 -0.85 0.11 -5.34
CA ILE A 18 -0.15 1.39 -5.35
C ILE A 18 1.09 1.22 -6.21
N THR A 19 1.28 2.10 -7.18
CA THR A 19 2.48 2.18 -8.02
C THR A 19 3.07 3.57 -7.93
N PHE A 20 4.34 3.67 -7.52
CA PHE A 20 5.06 4.94 -7.43
C PHE A 20 6.49 4.81 -7.97
N LEU A 21 7.08 5.96 -8.29
CA LEU A 21 8.46 6.06 -8.78
C LEU A 21 9.40 6.40 -7.62
N LEU A 22 10.34 5.51 -7.35
CA LEU A 22 11.46 5.78 -6.48
C LEU A 22 12.61 6.35 -7.33
N PRO A 23 13.11 7.56 -7.04
CA PRO A 23 14.22 8.14 -7.78
C PRO A 23 15.49 7.29 -7.64
N PRO A 24 16.50 7.47 -8.50
CA PRO A 24 17.72 6.67 -8.44
C PRO A 24 18.46 6.94 -7.12
N ILE A 25 18.74 5.87 -6.37
CA ILE A 25 19.50 5.95 -5.12
C ILE A 25 20.86 5.31 -5.37
N GLN A 26 21.90 6.13 -5.50
CA GLN A 26 23.25 5.68 -5.88
C GLN A 26 23.75 4.49 -5.05
N ARG A 27 23.43 4.45 -3.76
CA ARG A 27 23.86 3.38 -2.85
C ARG A 27 23.16 2.04 -3.07
N LEU A 28 21.98 2.01 -3.70
CA LEU A 28 21.24 0.78 -3.92
C LEU A 28 21.68 0.05 -5.19
N GLY A 29 22.33 0.72 -6.14
CA GLY A 29 22.72 0.12 -7.41
C GLY A 29 21.50 -0.29 -8.25
N LYS A 30 21.72 -0.95 -9.39
CA LYS A 30 20.63 -1.21 -10.36
C LYS A 30 19.63 -2.27 -9.90
N ASP A 31 20.10 -3.27 -9.16
CA ASP A 31 19.32 -4.44 -8.78
C ASP A 31 18.97 -4.35 -7.29
N ILE A 32 17.67 -4.26 -7.00
CA ILE A 32 17.13 -4.07 -5.65
C ILE A 32 15.98 -5.04 -5.39
N CYS A 33 15.83 -5.45 -4.13
CA CYS A 33 14.76 -6.33 -3.69
C CYS A 33 14.07 -5.78 -2.43
N ALA A 34 12.84 -6.22 -2.20
CA ALA A 34 12.14 -5.94 -0.96
C ALA A 34 12.62 -6.88 0.14
N ILE A 35 12.96 -6.33 1.29
CA ILE A 35 13.25 -7.11 2.49
C ILE A 35 11.91 -7.60 3.06
N PRO A 36 11.72 -8.91 3.24
CA PRO A 36 10.52 -9.43 3.87
C PRO A 36 10.37 -8.88 5.29
N LEU A 37 9.32 -8.12 5.53
CA LEU A 37 8.93 -7.64 6.86
C LEU A 37 7.62 -8.32 7.26
N PRO A 38 7.34 -8.48 8.57
CA PRO A 38 6.06 -8.97 9.06
C PRO A 38 4.94 -7.91 8.92
N ASN A 39 4.98 -7.08 7.87
CA ASN A 39 3.95 -6.10 7.59
C ASN A 39 2.78 -6.81 6.87
N LEU A 40 1.66 -6.95 7.58
CA LEU A 40 0.45 -7.61 7.06
C LEU A 40 -0.31 -6.72 6.07
N ASN A 41 -0.09 -5.40 6.11
CA ASN A 41 -0.94 -4.43 5.42
C ASN A 41 -0.28 -3.81 4.20
N LEU A 42 1.04 -3.96 4.02
CA LEU A 42 1.77 -3.44 2.88
C LEU A 42 2.71 -4.51 2.33
N LYS A 43 2.44 -4.96 1.11
CA LYS A 43 3.19 -6.03 0.45
C LYS A 43 3.75 -5.56 -0.88
N VAL A 44 5.06 -5.61 -1.05
CA VAL A 44 5.68 -5.34 -2.36
C VAL A 44 5.33 -6.49 -3.32
N ILE A 45 4.78 -6.13 -4.48
CA ILE A 45 4.41 -7.06 -5.56
C ILE A 45 5.57 -7.18 -6.54
N SER A 46 6.11 -6.04 -6.99
CA SER A 46 7.20 -6.01 -7.96
C SER A 46 8.00 -4.72 -7.87
N ILE A 47 9.28 -4.81 -8.22
CA ILE A 47 10.17 -3.67 -8.40
C ILE A 47 10.75 -3.77 -9.80
N THR A 48 10.59 -2.72 -10.60
CA THR A 48 11.03 -2.71 -12.00
C THR A 48 11.97 -1.52 -12.21
N PRO A 49 13.24 -1.73 -12.60
CA PRO A 49 14.13 -0.65 -12.98
C PRO A 49 13.58 0.12 -14.20
N VAL A 50 13.60 1.45 -14.13
CA VAL A 50 13.16 2.36 -15.19
C VAL A 50 14.19 3.48 -15.38
N ALA A 51 14.03 4.30 -16.42
CA ALA A 51 14.97 5.38 -16.72
C ALA A 51 15.11 6.38 -15.56
N GLU A 52 14.00 6.72 -14.89
CA GLU A 52 13.99 7.64 -13.74
C GLU A 52 14.20 6.97 -12.38
N GLY A 53 14.64 5.70 -12.32
CA GLY A 53 14.89 4.98 -11.06
C GLY A 53 14.18 3.63 -11.01
N TYR A 54 13.21 3.48 -10.12
CA TYR A 54 12.46 2.21 -9.95
C TYR A 54 10.96 2.46 -9.88
N SER A 55 10.20 1.71 -10.67
CA SER A 55 8.76 1.58 -10.48
C SER A 55 8.50 0.51 -9.42
N VAL A 56 7.98 0.92 -8.27
CA VAL A 56 7.62 0.03 -7.17
C VAL A 56 6.12 -0.16 -7.18
N LYS A 57 5.68 -1.41 -7.19
CA LYS A 57 4.27 -1.79 -7.08
C LYS A 57 4.05 -2.56 -5.78
N CYS A 58 3.03 -2.17 -5.01
CA CYS A 58 2.65 -2.83 -3.78
C CYS A 58 1.14 -2.97 -3.62
N GLU A 59 0.72 -3.96 -2.83
CA GLU A 59 -0.63 -4.11 -2.32
C GLU A 59 -0.71 -3.48 -0.93
N TYR A 60 -1.78 -2.73 -0.66
CA TYR A 60 -2.06 -2.11 0.62
C TYR A 60 -3.48 -2.44 1.11
N THR A 61 -3.61 -2.91 2.35
CA THR A 61 -4.89 -3.16 3.02
C THR A 61 -5.20 -2.05 4.03
N ALA A 62 -6.26 -1.29 3.76
CA ALA A 62 -6.70 -0.19 4.61
C ALA A 62 -7.51 -0.71 5.82
N HIS A 63 -6.83 -1.23 6.84
CA HIS A 63 -7.48 -1.92 7.96
C HIS A 63 -7.91 -1.03 9.14
N LYS A 64 -7.46 0.23 9.19
CA LYS A 64 -7.69 1.13 10.32
C LYS A 64 -7.91 2.57 9.84
N GLU A 65 -8.84 3.29 10.45
CA GLU A 65 -9.11 4.70 10.12
C GLU A 65 -8.00 5.65 10.59
N GLY A 66 -7.93 6.82 9.94
CA GLY A 66 -7.04 7.91 10.30
C GLY A 66 -5.86 8.07 9.33
N VAL A 67 -4.83 8.79 9.76
CA VAL A 67 -3.60 8.97 8.98
C VAL A 67 -2.63 7.86 9.34
N LEU A 68 -2.41 6.94 8.41
CA LEU A 68 -1.55 5.77 8.57
C LEU A 68 -0.25 5.94 7.78
N LYS A 69 0.82 5.36 8.32
CA LYS A 69 2.14 5.28 7.69
C LYS A 69 2.58 3.83 7.73
N GLU A 70 2.64 3.20 6.56
CA GLU A 70 3.21 1.85 6.43
C GLU A 70 4.61 1.93 5.85
N GLU A 71 5.48 1.07 6.37
CA GLU A 71 6.88 1.03 5.98
C GLU A 71 7.20 -0.25 5.21
N MET A 72 8.05 -0.10 4.19
CA MET A 72 8.76 -1.20 3.55
C MET A 72 10.25 -0.88 3.51
N MET A 73 11.08 -1.92 3.41
CA MET A 73 12.53 -1.76 3.28
C MET A 73 12.98 -2.40 1.97
N LEU A 74 13.76 -1.66 1.18
CA LEU A 74 14.38 -2.15 -0.05
C LEU A 74 15.89 -2.22 0.15
N SER A 75 16.52 -3.29 -0.31
CA SER A 75 17.97 -3.50 -0.24
C SER A 75 18.57 -3.68 -1.62
N SER A 76 19.83 -3.29 -1.75
CA SER A 76 20.64 -3.67 -2.91
C SER A 76 20.87 -5.18 -2.92
N GLU A 77 20.80 -5.81 -4.08
CA GLU A 77 21.25 -7.20 -4.25
C GLU A 77 22.76 -7.32 -4.43
N THR A 78 23.42 -6.22 -4.81
CA THR A 78 24.84 -6.20 -5.22
C THR A 78 25.75 -5.49 -4.21
N HIS A 79 25.19 -4.66 -3.34
CA HIS A 79 25.92 -3.92 -2.31
C HIS A 79 25.46 -4.30 -0.91
N ASP A 80 26.32 -5.03 -0.19
CA ASP A 80 26.03 -5.47 1.17
C ASP A 80 25.82 -4.27 2.11
N GLY A 81 24.77 -4.33 2.93
CA GLY A 81 24.40 -3.31 3.91
C GLY A 81 23.73 -2.03 3.37
N ALA A 82 23.47 -1.90 2.06
CA ALA A 82 22.74 -0.76 1.53
C ALA A 82 21.22 -1.00 1.53
N CYS A 83 20.48 -0.24 2.35
CA CYS A 83 19.02 -0.27 2.36
C CYS A 83 18.38 1.13 2.39
N VAL A 84 17.15 1.21 1.90
CA VAL A 84 16.28 2.38 1.99
C VAL A 84 14.96 1.99 2.65
N LYS A 85 14.46 2.88 3.50
CA LYS A 85 13.10 2.79 4.02
C LYS A 85 12.18 3.61 3.13
N VAL A 86 11.09 3.01 2.68
CA VAL A 86 10.02 3.71 1.96
C VAL A 86 8.77 3.72 2.83
N VAL A 87 8.13 4.88 2.95
CA VAL A 87 6.93 5.10 3.75
C VAL A 87 5.76 5.44 2.83
N VAL A 88 4.71 4.63 2.89
CA VAL A 88 3.43 4.93 2.24
C VAL A 88 2.53 5.59 3.27
N GLN A 89 2.10 6.83 3.00
CA GLN A 89 1.20 7.58 3.86
C GLN A 89 -0.21 7.62 3.26
N ALA A 90 -1.18 7.07 3.99
CA ALA A 90 -2.57 7.03 3.59
C ALA A 90 -3.47 7.75 4.60
N ARG A 91 -4.53 8.39 4.13
CA ARG A 91 -5.64 8.81 4.98
C ARG A 91 -6.80 7.86 4.79
N VAL A 92 -7.03 6.97 5.74
CA VAL A 92 -8.12 6.00 5.67
C VAL A 92 -9.37 6.59 6.28
N MET A 93 -10.43 6.59 5.50
CA MET A 93 -11.76 7.09 5.85
C MET A 93 -12.68 5.93 6.23
N ASP A 94 -13.67 6.21 7.06
CA ASP A 94 -14.71 5.26 7.42
C ASP A 94 -15.58 4.86 6.21
N ARG A 95 -16.37 3.81 6.39
CA ARG A 95 -17.20 3.22 5.32
C ARG A 95 -18.33 4.12 4.82
N HIS A 96 -18.84 5.04 5.64
CA HIS A 96 -19.95 5.94 5.29
C HIS A 96 -19.46 7.26 4.67
N HIS A 97 -18.17 7.57 4.80
CA HIS A 97 -17.61 8.82 4.33
C HIS A 97 -17.25 8.80 2.84
N GLY A 98 -18.17 9.31 2.02
CA GLY A 98 -17.96 9.72 0.62
C GLY A 98 -17.26 8.72 -0.31
N THR A 99 -16.88 9.22 -1.48
CA THR A 99 -16.06 8.51 -2.46
C THR A 99 -14.58 8.75 -2.16
N PRO A 100 -13.72 7.72 -2.18
CA PRO A 100 -12.27 7.89 -1.98
C PRO A 100 -11.66 8.83 -3.01
N MET A 101 -10.66 9.61 -2.57
CA MET A 101 -9.85 10.47 -3.44
C MET A 101 -8.47 9.83 -3.59
N LEU A 102 -8.32 9.02 -4.63
CA LEU A 102 -7.08 8.30 -4.92
C LEU A 102 -6.11 9.21 -5.70
N LEU A 103 -4.85 9.19 -5.29
CA LEU A 103 -3.79 9.86 -6.05
C LEU A 103 -3.35 9.01 -7.26
N GLU A 104 -2.52 9.60 -8.11
CA GLU A 104 -1.96 8.92 -9.27
C GLU A 104 -1.24 7.62 -8.85
N GLY A 105 -1.39 6.57 -9.64
CA GLY A 105 -0.78 5.27 -9.35
C GLY A 105 -1.52 4.44 -8.29
N VAL A 106 -2.60 4.95 -7.70
CA VAL A 106 -3.40 4.24 -6.68
C VAL A 106 -4.71 3.73 -7.27
N ARG A 107 -4.97 2.43 -7.12
CA ARG A 107 -6.19 1.78 -7.62
C ARG A 107 -6.80 0.87 -6.56
N CYS A 108 -8.09 1.02 -6.33
CA CYS A 108 -8.85 0.04 -5.55
C CYS A 108 -8.97 -1.28 -6.32
N ILE A 109 -8.56 -2.39 -5.70
CA ILE A 109 -8.58 -3.73 -6.30
C ILE A 109 -9.59 -4.67 -5.63
N GLY A 110 -10.22 -4.25 -4.53
CA GLY A 110 -11.31 -5.00 -3.89
C GLY A 110 -11.68 -4.45 -2.52
N ALA A 111 -12.79 -4.95 -1.99
CA ALA A 111 -13.19 -4.78 -0.59
C ALA A 111 -13.08 -6.13 0.12
N GLU A 112 -12.59 -6.13 1.35
CA GLU A 112 -12.73 -7.27 2.24
C GLU A 112 -14.19 -7.34 2.68
N LEU A 113 -14.83 -8.49 2.45
CA LEU A 113 -16.22 -8.71 2.82
C LEU A 113 -16.31 -8.70 4.35
N GLU A 114 -17.03 -7.73 4.89
CA GLU A 114 -17.63 -7.92 6.21
C GLU A 114 -18.77 -8.92 6.05
N TYR A 115 -18.75 -10.00 6.83
CA TYR A 115 -19.95 -10.79 7.04
C TYR A 115 -20.96 -9.90 7.75
N ASP A 116 -21.84 -9.28 6.98
CA ASP A 116 -22.95 -8.46 7.47
C ASP A 116 -23.84 -9.38 8.32
N SER A 117 -23.60 -9.40 9.63
CA SER A 117 -24.27 -10.32 10.56
C SER A 117 -25.69 -9.85 10.89
N GLU A 118 -26.20 -8.80 10.21
CA GLU A 118 -27.42 -8.08 10.56
C GLU A 118 -28.46 -7.98 9.44
N GLN A 119 -28.55 -8.97 8.54
CA GLN A 119 -29.75 -9.13 7.70
C GLN A 119 -30.28 -10.57 7.71
N SER A 120 -30.96 -10.91 8.79
CA SER A 120 -31.94 -12.00 8.81
C SER A 120 -32.97 -11.77 9.92
N GLU A 121 -33.62 -10.59 9.91
CA GLU A 121 -34.93 -10.44 10.55
C GLU A 121 -35.97 -11.17 9.69
N TRP A 122 -35.94 -12.50 9.74
CA TRP A 122 -36.97 -13.35 9.15
C TRP A 122 -38.27 -13.14 9.94
N HIS A 123 -39.15 -12.29 9.45
CA HIS A 123 -40.56 -12.32 9.84
C HIS A 123 -41.22 -13.45 9.07
N GLY A 124 -41.17 -14.67 9.62
CA GLY A 124 -41.95 -15.80 9.11
C GLY A 124 -43.44 -15.42 8.98
N PHE A 125 -44.10 -15.94 7.95
CA PHE A 125 -45.48 -15.61 7.58
C PHE A 125 -46.49 -16.15 8.60
N ASP A 126 -47.55 -15.36 8.83
CA ASP A 126 -48.79 -15.70 9.57
C ASP A 126 -49.54 -16.88 8.94
#